data_AF-A0A072VH11-F1
#
_entry.id   AF-A0A072VH11-F1
#
_cell.length_a   1.000
_cell.length_b   1.000
_cell.length_c   1.000
_cell.angle_alpha   90.00
_cell.angle_beta   90.00
_cell.angle_gamma   90.00
#
_symmetry.space_group_name_H-M   'P 1'
#
loop_
_entity.id
_entity.type
_entity.pdbx_description
1 polymer ?
#
loop_
_entity_poly.entity_id
_entity_poly.type
_entity_poly.pdbx_seq_one_letter_code
_entity_poly.pdbx_strand_id
1 'polypeptide(L)'
;MTGRNGKHVGPKRKKGGSKKVANQVIEGNTSSSVIDEMNYVNQQNFILQRIAEAMSQLEKKRKENRENELNLLMMGCMHNPNMLANLKTAEDSNDFAEVVDKKLNEVDTKIDELNRSDVI
;
A
#
# COMPACT_ATOMS: atom_id res chain seq x y z
N MET A 1 57.34 61.83 -42.63
CA MET A 1 56.77 60.70 -41.87
C MET A 1 55.43 61.14 -41.29
N THR A 2 54.31 60.77 -41.90
CA THR A 2 52.97 61.00 -41.35
C THR A 2 52.13 59.75 -41.59
N GLY A 3 51.87 59.02 -40.50
CA GLY A 3 51.16 57.74 -40.51
C GLY A 3 49.65 57.91 -40.71
N ARG A 4 49.05 57.03 -41.53
CA ARG A 4 47.60 56.94 -41.72
C ARG A 4 47.00 56.13 -40.57
N ASN A 5 46.12 56.75 -39.78
CA ASN A 5 45.29 56.07 -38.79
C ASN A 5 44.12 55.34 -39.48
N GLY A 6 44.24 54.03 -39.66
CA GLY A 6 43.12 53.16 -40.03
C GLY A 6 42.31 52.77 -38.80
N LYS A 7 41.09 53.30 -38.65
CA LYS A 7 40.12 52.78 -37.67
C LYS A 7 39.65 51.41 -38.13
N HIS A 8 40.14 50.35 -37.48
CA HIS A 8 39.65 49.00 -37.71
C HIS A 8 38.31 48.82 -36.98
N VAL A 9 37.20 48.91 -37.73
CA VAL A 9 35.88 48.53 -37.24
C VAL A 9 35.78 47.01 -37.35
N GLY A 10 36.06 46.32 -36.25
CA GLY A 10 35.87 44.88 -36.15
C GLY A 10 34.40 44.50 -36.35
N PRO A 11 34.11 43.35 -36.99
CA PRO A 11 32.74 42.96 -37.31
C PRO A 11 31.93 42.76 -36.02
N LYS A 12 30.83 43.50 -35.87
CA LYS A 12 29.84 43.26 -34.81
C LYS A 12 29.30 41.84 -34.97
N ARG A 13 29.73 40.92 -34.11
CA ARG A 13 29.19 39.55 -34.04
C ARG A 13 27.68 39.63 -33.80
N LYS A 14 26.87 39.19 -34.77
CA LYS A 14 25.43 38.95 -34.59
C LYS A 14 25.23 37.87 -33.51
N LYS A 15 25.01 38.28 -32.25
CA LYS A 15 24.76 37.39 -31.09
C LYS A 15 23.33 36.82 -31.05
N GLY A 16 22.71 36.54 -32.21
CA GLY A 16 21.30 36.14 -32.29
C GLY A 16 21.04 34.63 -32.35
N GLY A 17 21.83 33.88 -33.12
CA GLY A 17 21.56 32.46 -33.41
C GLY A 17 21.92 31.49 -32.29
N SER A 18 23.10 31.61 -31.69
CA SER A 18 23.59 30.64 -30.69
C SER A 18 22.84 30.66 -29.36
N LYS A 19 22.27 31.79 -28.95
CA LYS A 19 21.49 31.88 -27.70
C LYS A 19 20.16 31.13 -27.81
N LYS A 20 19.50 31.20 -28.97
CA LYS A 20 18.22 30.53 -29.19
C LYS A 20 18.37 29.01 -29.21
N VAL A 21 19.41 28.52 -29.87
CA VAL A 21 19.75 27.09 -29.90
C VAL A 21 20.15 26.60 -28.51
N ALA A 22 20.97 27.35 -27.78
CA ALA A 22 21.36 26.99 -26.40
C ALA A 22 20.14 26.92 -25.47
N ASN A 23 19.22 27.89 -25.54
CA ASN A 23 17.99 27.86 -24.75
C ASN A 23 17.09 26.67 -25.09
N GLN A 24 16.93 26.34 -26.38
CA GLN A 24 16.15 25.17 -26.80
C GLN A 24 16.73 23.86 -26.27
N VAL A 25 18.05 23.72 -26.26
CA VAL A 25 18.73 22.53 -25.71
C VAL A 25 18.53 22.45 -24.20
N ILE A 26 18.61 23.58 -23.48
CA ILE A 26 18.37 23.63 -22.04
C ILE A 26 16.92 23.25 -21.73
N GLU A 27 15.94 23.86 -22.41
CA GLU A 27 14.51 23.57 -22.23
C GLU A 27 14.18 22.10 -22.54
N GLY A 28 14.77 21.52 -23.60
CA GLY A 28 14.60 20.11 -23.94
C GLY A 28 15.15 19.16 -22.88
N ASN A 29 16.35 19.43 -22.37
CA ASN A 29 16.98 18.62 -21.32
C ASN A 29 16.22 18.71 -19.99
N THR A 30 15.78 19.91 -19.59
CA THR A 30 14.96 20.10 -18.39
C THR A 30 13.65 19.35 -18.50
N SER A 31 12.99 19.41 -19.66
CA SER A 31 11.72 18.69 -19.89
C SER A 31 11.90 17.18 -19.81
N SER A 32 12.98 16.63 -20.39
CA SER A 32 13.30 15.19 -20.29
C SER A 32 13.56 14.77 -18.84
N SER A 33 14.36 15.55 -18.10
CA SER A 33 14.68 15.25 -16.70
C SER A 33 13.44 15.21 -15.81
N VAL A 34 12.49 16.11 -16.02
CA VAL A 34 11.23 16.14 -15.26
C VAL A 34 10.34 14.93 -15.59
N ILE A 35 10.31 14.51 -16.86
CA ILE A 35 9.56 13.31 -17.28
C ILE A 35 10.16 12.06 -16.65
N ASP A 36 11.49 11.93 -16.64
CA ASP A 36 12.18 10.79 -16.03
C ASP A 36 11.94 10.72 -14.52
N GLU A 37 12.01 11.86 -13.82
CA GLU A 37 11.70 11.97 -12.40
C GLU A 37 10.23 11.61 -12.12
N MET A 38 9.30 12.12 -12.92
CA MET A 38 7.87 11.79 -12.79
C MET A 38 7.62 10.29 -13.01
N ASN A 39 8.24 9.68 -14.01
CA ASN A 39 8.14 8.25 -14.27
C ASN A 39 8.69 7.42 -13.11
N TYR A 40 9.84 7.82 -12.56
CA TYR A 40 10.43 7.16 -11.40
C TYR A 40 9.54 7.25 -10.15
N VAL A 41 9.01 8.44 -9.86
CA VAL A 41 8.07 8.66 -8.75
C VAL A 41 6.80 7.82 -8.93
N ASN A 42 6.28 7.72 -10.16
CA ASN A 42 5.12 6.87 -10.45
C ASN A 42 5.40 5.39 -10.19
N GLN A 43 6.58 4.90 -10.60
CA GLN A 43 6.99 3.51 -10.34
C GLN A 43 7.19 3.24 -8.84
N GLN A 44 7.84 4.15 -8.13
CA GLN A 44 8.00 4.12 -6.67
C GLN A 44 6.64 4.03 -5.96
N ASN A 45 5.69 4.90 -6.34
CA ASN A 45 4.36 4.92 -5.76
C ASN A 45 3.59 3.62 -6.06
N PHE A 46 3.69 3.09 -7.27
CA PHE A 46 3.08 1.82 -7.63
C PHE A 46 3.61 0.67 -6.75
N ILE A 47 4.92 0.62 -6.52
CA ILE A 47 5.53 -0.41 -5.66
C ILE A 47 5.03 -0.26 -4.22
N LEU A 48 5.03 0.96 -3.67
CA LEU A 48 4.54 1.23 -2.31
C LEU A 48 3.08 0.83 -2.14
N GLN A 49 2.22 1.16 -3.12
CA GLN A 49 0.82 0.76 -3.12
C GLN A 49 0.68 -0.76 -3.08
N ARG A 50 1.44 -1.48 -3.92
CA ARG A 50 1.42 -2.95 -3.93
C ARG A 50 1.91 -3.58 -2.64
N ILE A 51 2.91 -2.99 -1.99
CA ILE A 51 3.36 -3.42 -0.66
C ILE A 51 2.23 -3.26 0.35
N ALA A 52 1.57 -2.09 0.37
CA ALA A 52 0.45 -1.83 1.29
C ALA A 52 -0.72 -2.81 1.06
N GLU A 53 -1.08 -3.08 -0.19
CA GLU A 53 -2.10 -4.06 -0.54
C GLU A 53 -1.73 -5.47 -0.06
N ALA A 54 -0.50 -5.91 -0.30
CA ALA A 54 -0.02 -7.22 0.15
C ALA A 54 0.00 -7.34 1.68
N MET A 55 0.38 -6.28 2.39
CA MET A 55 0.35 -6.24 3.86
C MET A 55 -1.09 -6.36 4.39
N SER A 56 -2.04 -5.63 3.79
CA SER A 56 -3.46 -5.72 4.16
C SER A 56 -4.03 -7.12 3.92
N GLN A 57 -3.70 -7.73 2.79
CA GLN A 57 -4.11 -9.11 2.49
C GLN A 57 -3.51 -10.12 3.49
N LEU A 58 -2.24 -9.94 3.87
CA LEU A 58 -1.58 -10.78 4.86
C LEU A 58 -2.25 -10.67 6.23
N GLU A 59 -2.58 -9.46 6.67
CA GLU A 59 -3.29 -9.24 7.93
C GLU A 59 -4.66 -9.90 7.93
N LYS A 60 -5.43 -9.74 6.84
CA LYS A 60 -6.72 -10.43 6.65
C LYS A 60 -6.56 -11.94 6.77
N LYS A 61 -5.56 -12.52 6.08
CA LYS A 61 -5.30 -13.96 6.11
C LYS A 61 -4.87 -14.45 7.49
N ARG A 62 -4.07 -13.68 8.22
CA ARG A 62 -3.70 -14.00 9.60
C ARG A 62 -4.93 -14.06 10.49
N LYS A 63 -5.82 -13.07 10.39
CA LYS A 63 -7.08 -13.04 11.16
C LYS A 63 -8.00 -14.21 10.79
N GLU A 64 -8.20 -14.47 9.51
CA GLU A 64 -9.00 -15.62 9.02
C GLU A 64 -8.43 -16.96 9.52
N ASN A 65 -7.12 -17.15 9.41
CA ASN A 65 -6.47 -18.38 9.87
C ASN A 65 -6.60 -18.55 11.39
N ARG A 66 -6.42 -17.46 12.14
CA ARG A 66 -6.59 -17.47 13.60
C ARG A 66 -8.01 -17.84 14.00
N GLU A 67 -9.02 -17.24 13.38
CA GLU A 67 -10.42 -17.58 13.62
C GLU A 67 -10.70 -19.06 13.28
N ASN A 68 -10.15 -19.59 12.18
CA ASN A 68 -10.28 -21.00 11.81
C ASN A 68 -9.63 -21.95 12.83
N GLU A 69 -8.41 -21.65 13.27
CA GLU A 69 -7.70 -22.44 14.29
C GLU A 69 -8.48 -22.50 15.61
N LEU A 70 -9.01 -21.37 16.05
CA LEU A 70 -9.81 -21.30 17.29
C LEU A 70 -11.16 -21.99 17.15
N ASN A 71 -11.80 -21.94 15.97
CA ASN A 71 -13.01 -22.73 15.70
C ASN A 71 -12.74 -24.25 15.74
N LEU A 72 -11.63 -24.70 15.16
CA LEU A 72 -11.21 -26.11 15.25
C LEU A 72 -10.94 -26.52 16.70
N LEU A 73 -10.26 -25.65 17.46
CA LEU A 73 -10.02 -25.87 18.88
C LEU A 73 -11.32 -25.98 19.66
N MET A 74 -12.28 -25.06 19.45
CA MET A 74 -13.59 -25.07 20.10
C MET A 74 -14.30 -26.41 19.85
N MET A 75 -14.31 -26.89 18.60
CA MET A 75 -14.87 -28.20 18.27
C MET A 75 -14.12 -29.35 18.95
N GLY A 76 -12.80 -29.27 19.05
CA GLY A 76 -11.99 -30.23 19.79
C GLY A 76 -12.33 -30.26 21.29
N CYS A 77 -12.49 -29.09 21.90
CA CYS A 77 -12.84 -28.94 23.32
C CYS A 77 -14.20 -29.55 23.67
N MET A 78 -15.17 -29.52 22.74
CA MET A 78 -16.47 -30.20 22.93
C MET A 78 -16.34 -31.72 23.10
N HIS A 79 -15.30 -32.32 22.51
CA HIS A 79 -15.03 -33.76 22.62
C HIS A 79 -14.03 -34.08 23.74
N ASN A 80 -13.06 -33.20 23.96
CA ASN A 80 -12.02 -33.37 24.96
C ASN A 80 -11.65 -32.01 25.58
N PRO A 81 -12.10 -31.72 26.82
CA PRO A 81 -11.80 -30.45 27.49
C PRO A 81 -10.30 -30.17 27.66
N ASN A 82 -9.45 -31.20 27.67
CA ASN A 82 -8.00 -31.03 27.77
C ASN A 82 -7.38 -30.30 26.57
N MET A 83 -8.11 -30.16 25.45
CA MET A 83 -7.63 -29.38 24.30
C MET A 83 -7.42 -27.91 24.64
N LEU A 84 -8.06 -27.37 25.69
CA LEU A 84 -7.84 -26.01 26.18
C LEU A 84 -6.37 -25.74 26.57
N ALA A 85 -5.59 -26.78 26.90
CA ALA A 85 -4.16 -26.66 27.17
C ALA A 85 -3.34 -26.16 25.95
N ASN A 86 -3.94 -26.15 24.75
CA ASN A 86 -3.32 -25.58 23.55
C ASN A 86 -3.32 -24.04 23.54
N LEU A 87 -4.10 -23.39 24.40
CA LEU A 87 -4.06 -21.95 24.63
C LEU A 87 -2.86 -21.64 25.52
N LYS A 88 -1.82 -21.02 24.96
CA LYS A 88 -0.53 -20.85 25.66
C LYS A 88 -0.41 -19.51 26.38
N THR A 89 -1.12 -18.51 25.88
CA THR A 89 -1.04 -17.13 26.36
C THR A 89 -2.40 -16.61 26.82
N ALA A 90 -2.38 -15.54 27.61
CA ALA A 90 -3.61 -14.84 27.99
C ALA A 90 -4.34 -14.26 26.77
N GLU A 91 -3.59 -13.80 25.76
CA GLU A 91 -4.13 -13.34 24.48
C GLU A 91 -4.85 -14.48 23.75
N ASP A 92 -4.26 -15.69 23.69
CA ASP A 92 -4.94 -16.85 23.11
C ASP A 92 -6.28 -17.16 23.77
N SER A 93 -6.34 -17.02 25.10
CA SER A 93 -7.57 -17.25 25.85
C SER A 93 -8.62 -16.17 25.60
N ASN A 94 -8.19 -14.91 25.47
CA ASN A 94 -9.10 -13.81 25.16
C ASN A 94 -9.68 -13.95 23.73
N ASP A 95 -8.84 -14.23 22.74
CA ASP A 95 -9.29 -14.48 21.37
C ASP A 95 -10.26 -15.67 21.31
N PHE A 96 -9.95 -16.74 22.05
CA PHE A 96 -10.80 -17.93 22.10
C PHE A 96 -12.16 -17.63 22.72
N ALA A 97 -12.20 -16.86 23.81
CA ALA A 97 -13.44 -16.43 24.45
C ALA A 97 -14.31 -15.61 23.47
N GLU A 98 -13.71 -14.67 22.72
CA GLU A 98 -14.43 -13.88 21.71
C GLU A 98 -15.05 -14.77 20.62
N VAL A 99 -14.32 -15.78 20.14
CA VAL A 99 -14.83 -16.75 19.15
C VAL A 99 -16.00 -17.55 19.71
N VAL A 100 -15.89 -18.04 20.95
CA VAL A 100 -16.96 -18.80 21.62
C VAL A 100 -18.20 -17.93 21.81
N ASP A 101 -18.06 -16.71 22.32
CA ASP A 101 -19.17 -15.78 22.53
C ASP A 101 -19.89 -15.47 21.22
N LYS A 102 -19.14 -15.20 20.15
CA LYS A 102 -19.72 -15.00 18.80
C LYS A 102 -20.54 -16.23 18.36
N LYS A 103 -20.03 -17.44 18.58
CA LYS A 103 -20.71 -18.68 18.20
C LYS A 103 -21.97 -18.92 19.03
N LEU A 104 -21.93 -18.65 20.33
CA LEU A 104 -23.10 -18.74 21.19
C LEU A 104 -24.17 -17.73 20.76
N ASN A 105 -23.80 -16.47 20.50
CA ASN A 105 -24.73 -15.46 19.99
C ASN A 105 -25.36 -15.85 18.64
N GLU A 106 -24.58 -16.45 17.72
CA GLU A 106 -25.09 -16.98 16.46
C GLU A 106 -26.11 -18.11 16.68
N VAL A 107 -25.89 -18.97 17.67
CA VAL A 107 -26.82 -20.05 18.05
C VAL A 107 -28.09 -19.47 18.66
N ASP A 108 -27.97 -18.55 19.61
CA ASP A 108 -29.11 -17.88 20.24
C ASP A 108 -29.99 -17.18 19.21
N THR A 109 -29.37 -16.46 18.25
CA THR A 109 -30.09 -15.81 17.16
C THR A 109 -30.89 -16.81 16.32
N LYS A 110 -30.30 -17.96 16.00
CA LYS A 110 -30.99 -19.02 15.23
C LYS A 110 -32.12 -19.67 16.01
N ILE A 111 -31.95 -19.90 17.30
CA ILE A 111 -33.01 -20.41 18.18
C ILE A 111 -34.19 -19.43 18.18
N ASP A 112 -33.90 -18.15 18.32
CA ASP A 112 -34.87 -17.06 18.26
C ASP A 112 -35.63 -17.00 16.93
N GLU A 113 -34.94 -17.16 15.80
CA GLU A 113 -35.54 -17.21 14.47
C GLU A 113 -36.47 -18.42 14.32
N LEU A 114 -36.04 -19.60 14.76
CA LEU A 114 -36.84 -20.83 14.71
C LEU A 114 -38.10 -20.72 15.57
N ASN A 115 -37.96 -20.20 16.79
CA ASN A 115 -39.10 -19.98 17.69
C ASN A 115 -40.11 -18.97 17.13
N ARG A 116 -39.68 -18.00 16.30
CA ARG A 116 -40.59 -17.09 15.60
C ARG A 116 -41.27 -17.74 14.40
N SER A 117 -40.59 -18.65 13.70
CA SER A 117 -41.16 -19.39 12.56
C SER A 117 -42.15 -20.47 12.97
N ASP A 118 -42.02 -21.04 14.17
CA ASP A 118 -42.92 -22.09 14.69
C ASP A 118 -44.25 -21.53 15.27
N VAL A 119 -44.43 -20.20 15.26
CA VAL A 119 -45.63 -19.50 15.77
C VAL A 119 -46.63 -19.13 14.65
N ILE A 120 -46.49 -19.72 13.44
CA ILE A 120 -47.46 -19.63 12.33
C ILE A 120 -48.05 -21.00 12.05
#